data_AF-A0A914DFR6-F1
#
_entry.id   AF-A0A914DFR6-F1
#
_cell.length_a   1.000
_cell.length_b   1.000
_cell.length_c   1.000
_cell.angle_alpha   90.00
_cell.angle_beta   90.00
_cell.angle_gamma   90.00
#
_symmetry.space_group_name_H-M   'P 1'
#
loop_
_entity.id
_entity.type
_entity.pdbx_description
1 polymer ?
#
loop_
_entity_poly.entity_id
_entity_poly.type
_entity_poly.pdbx_seq_one_letter_code
_entity_poly.pdbx_strand_id
1 'polypeptide(L)'
;MKSLKNLRETIIRAHNRGKGQREIADFLGISPGTVNKAIKRFEETGSYEDRPGRGPKKIARSQENVQRALEMLQQDRSTKTNSTRKLAKKLGVGKDSARRESVPETPSER
;
A
#
# COMPACT_ATOMS: atom_id res chain seq x y z
N MET A 1 4.84 23.40 7.62
CA MET A 1 5.55 22.14 7.98
C MET A 1 6.42 21.70 6.82
N LYS A 2 7.72 21.46 7.01
CA LYS A 2 8.56 20.80 5.99
C LYS A 2 8.06 19.37 5.80
N SER A 3 7.77 18.95 4.57
CA SER A 3 7.31 17.59 4.29
C SER A 3 8.41 16.57 4.60
N LEU A 4 8.05 15.38 5.06
CA LEU A 4 9.00 14.32 5.44
C LEU A 4 9.87 13.83 4.27
N LYS A 5 9.36 13.92 3.03
CA LYS A 5 10.13 13.64 1.81
C LYS A 5 11.35 14.56 1.70
N ASN A 6 11.15 15.87 1.95
CA ASN A 6 12.22 16.85 1.87
C ASN A 6 13.30 16.62 2.95
N LEU A 7 12.92 16.11 4.12
CA LEU A 7 13.88 15.82 5.20
C LEU A 7 14.84 14.70 4.83
N ARG A 8 14.35 13.60 4.25
CA ARG A 8 15.19 12.45 3.88
C ARG A 8 16.11 12.75 2.72
N GLU A 9 15.60 13.42 1.70
CA GLU A 9 16.46 13.91 0.62
C GLU A 9 17.59 14.79 1.15
N THR A 10 17.30 15.67 2.12
CA THR A 10 18.31 16.53 2.73
C THR A 10 19.36 15.70 3.50
N ILE A 11 18.95 14.69 4.26
CA ILE A 11 19.86 13.76 4.95
C ILE A 11 20.79 13.06 3.96
N ILE A 12 20.24 12.46 2.89
CA ILE A 12 21.03 11.72 1.91
C ILE A 12 21.97 12.65 1.14
N ARG A 13 21.50 13.85 0.72
CA ARG A 13 22.35 14.84 0.06
C ARG A 13 23.51 15.27 0.95
N ALA A 14 23.27 15.47 2.24
CA ALA A 14 24.33 15.82 3.19
C ALA A 14 25.32 14.66 3.38
N HIS A 15 24.83 13.43 3.50
CA HIS A 15 25.66 12.23 3.58
C HIS A 15 26.54 12.04 2.33
N ASN A 16 25.97 12.20 1.13
CA ASN A 16 26.71 12.10 -0.14
C ASN A 16 27.76 13.20 -0.31
N ARG A 17 27.64 14.32 0.42
CA ARG A 17 28.66 15.38 0.50
C ARG A 17 29.76 15.08 1.54
N GLY A 18 29.74 13.89 2.16
CA GLY A 18 30.73 13.47 3.14
C GLY A 18 30.47 13.97 4.57
N LYS A 19 29.28 14.51 4.87
CA LYS A 19 28.95 14.98 6.21
C LYS A 19 28.72 13.81 7.17
N GLY A 20 29.23 13.92 8.39
CA GLY A 20 29.09 12.89 9.41
C GLY A 20 27.65 12.76 9.92
N GLN A 21 27.22 11.56 10.31
CA GLN A 21 25.83 11.31 10.76
C GLN A 21 25.41 12.19 11.95
N ARG A 22 26.32 12.44 12.91
CA ARG A 22 26.08 13.34 14.05
C ARG A 22 25.91 14.80 13.60
N GLU A 23 26.79 15.27 12.73
CA GLU A 23 26.73 16.62 12.18
C GLU A 23 25.41 16.88 11.44
N ILE A 24 24.94 15.89 10.67
CA ILE A 24 23.63 15.96 9.99
C ILE A 24 22.48 15.99 10.99
N ALA A 25 22.56 15.19 12.04
CA ALA A 25 21.54 15.11 13.09
C ALA A 25 21.39 16.44 13.84
N ASP A 26 22.51 17.04 14.24
CA ASP A 26 22.55 18.32 14.95
C ASP A 26 22.04 19.46 14.06
N PHE A 27 22.48 19.50 12.80
CA PHE A 27 22.04 20.52 11.83
C PHE A 27 20.53 20.48 11.54
N LEU A 28 19.96 19.27 11.50
CA LEU A 28 18.54 19.07 11.19
C LEU A 28 17.66 18.99 12.44
N GLY A 29 18.23 18.98 13.65
CA GLY A 29 17.50 18.86 14.91
C GLY A 29 16.77 17.52 15.06
N ILE A 30 17.35 16.43 14.55
CA ILE A 30 16.74 15.08 14.56
C ILE A 30 17.66 14.08 15.25
N SER A 31 17.11 12.94 15.68
CA SER A 31 17.93 11.90 16.31
C SER A 31 18.95 11.30 15.32
N PRO A 32 20.18 11.00 15.77
CA PRO A 32 21.17 10.27 14.95
C PRO A 32 20.65 8.92 14.45
N GLY A 33 19.79 8.26 15.23
CA GLY A 33 19.12 7.02 14.83
C GLY A 33 18.19 7.20 13.62
N THR A 34 17.53 8.37 13.51
CA THR A 34 16.71 8.71 12.34
C THR A 34 17.59 8.87 11.09
N VAL A 35 18.74 9.54 11.23
CA VAL A 35 19.73 9.72 10.15
C VAL A 35 20.25 8.36 9.67
N ASN A 36 20.66 7.50 10.60
CA ASN A 36 21.16 6.16 10.29
C ASN A 36 20.11 5.31 9.55
N LYS A 37 18.87 5.28 10.04
CA LYS A 37 17.77 4.56 9.38
C LYS A 37 17.49 5.08 7.97
N ALA A 38 17.59 6.39 7.76
CA ALA A 38 17.39 6.99 6.44
C ALA A 38 18.49 6.60 5.46
N ILE A 39 19.77 6.67 5.89
CA ILE A 39 20.92 6.28 5.08
C ILE A 39 20.85 4.80 4.72
N LYS A 40 20.70 3.93 5.72
CA LYS A 40 20.64 2.48 5.52
C LYS A 40 19.53 2.08 4.54
N ARG A 41 18.35 2.71 4.66
CA ARG A 41 17.24 2.45 3.75
C ARG A 41 17.55 2.88 2.31
N PHE A 42 18.18 4.03 2.14
CA PHE A 42 18.57 4.51 0.81
C PHE A 42 19.61 3.59 0.18
N GLU A 43 20.56 3.07 0.95
CA GLU A 43 21.51 2.06 0.49
C GLU A 43 20.82 0.75 0.09
N GLU A 44 19.79 0.32 0.83
CA GLU A 44 19.04 -0.92 0.54
C GLU A 44 18.09 -0.80 -0.67
N THR A 45 17.47 0.36 -0.88
CA THR A 45 16.34 0.52 -1.83
C THR A 45 16.57 1.53 -2.95
N GLY A 46 17.57 2.41 -2.83
CA GLY A 46 17.77 3.55 -3.73
C GLY A 46 16.68 4.61 -3.70
N SER A 47 15.69 4.48 -2.80
CA SER A 47 14.51 5.35 -2.75
C SER A 47 14.50 6.23 -1.49
N TYR A 48 13.99 7.44 -1.66
CA TYR A 48 13.74 8.38 -0.55
C TYR A 48 12.37 8.16 0.11
N GLU A 49 11.52 7.32 -0.48
CA GLU A 49 10.16 7.10 -0.02
C GLU A 49 10.09 6.22 1.24
N ASP A 50 8.94 6.28 1.91
CA ASP A 50 8.62 5.31 2.92
C ASP A 50 8.30 3.96 2.30
N ARG A 51 8.75 2.88 2.97
CA ARG A 51 8.27 1.55 2.60
C ARG A 51 6.76 1.54 2.78
N PRO A 52 5.97 1.08 1.80
CA PRO A 52 4.55 0.91 1.99
C PRO A 52 4.34 0.10 3.27
N GLY A 53 3.53 0.64 4.18
CA GLY A 53 3.24 -0.02 5.44
C GLY A 53 2.71 -1.42 5.20
N ARG A 54 2.92 -2.32 6.17
CA ARG A 54 2.44 -3.72 6.12
C ARG A 54 0.93 -3.82 6.33
N GLY A 55 0.15 -2.85 5.83
CA GLY A 55 -1.29 -2.75 6.02
C GLY A 55 -1.99 -4.09 5.80
N PRO A 56 -3.16 -4.29 6.42
CA PRO A 56 -3.83 -5.58 6.44
C PRO A 56 -3.96 -6.14 5.02
N LYS A 57 -3.55 -7.40 4.84
CA LYS A 57 -3.72 -8.11 3.56
C LYS A 57 -5.21 -8.08 3.22
N LYS A 58 -5.57 -7.64 2.01
CA LYS A 58 -6.95 -7.64 1.53
C LYS A 58 -7.35 -9.07 1.19
N ILE A 59 -7.80 -9.84 2.19
CA ILE A 59 -8.19 -11.26 2.01
C ILE A 59 -9.43 -11.37 1.13
N ALA A 60 -10.43 -10.52 1.36
CA ALA A 60 -11.70 -10.56 0.61
C ALA A 60 -11.45 -10.29 -0.89
N ARG A 61 -10.65 -9.28 -1.23
CA ARG A 61 -10.21 -9.00 -2.61
C ARG A 61 -8.94 -9.73 -3.02
N SER A 62 -8.79 -10.99 -2.63
CA SER A 62 -7.78 -11.82 -3.29
C SER A 62 -8.12 -11.92 -4.78
N GLN A 63 -7.11 -12.07 -5.65
CA GLN A 63 -7.34 -12.26 -7.09
C GLN A 63 -8.27 -13.46 -7.34
N GLU A 64 -8.12 -14.52 -6.55
CA GLU A 64 -8.96 -15.71 -6.60
C GLU A 64 -10.44 -15.41 -6.30
N ASN A 65 -10.73 -14.63 -5.26
CA ASN A 65 -12.11 -14.28 -4.92
C ASN A 65 -12.74 -13.36 -5.97
N VAL A 66 -11.99 -12.41 -6.50
CA VAL A 66 -12.43 -11.53 -7.60
C VAL A 66 -12.75 -12.37 -8.83
N GLN A 67 -11.84 -13.28 -9.22
CA GLN A 67 -12.04 -14.14 -10.39
C GLN A 67 -13.27 -15.03 -10.24
N ARG A 68 -13.43 -15.69 -9.08
CA ARG A 68 -14.62 -16.50 -8.78
C ARG A 68 -15.91 -15.69 -8.80
N ALA A 69 -15.90 -14.46 -8.28
CA ALA A 69 -17.05 -13.57 -8.32
C ALA A 69 -17.42 -13.18 -9.76
N LEU A 70 -16.43 -12.86 -10.60
CA LEU A 70 -16.61 -12.49 -12.00
C LEU A 70 -17.12 -13.66 -12.85
N GLU A 71 -16.56 -14.87 -12.70
CA GLU A 71 -17.03 -16.07 -13.40
C GLU A 71 -18.50 -16.36 -13.11
N MET A 72 -18.92 -16.21 -11.86
CA MET A 72 -20.31 -16.41 -11.48
C MET A 72 -21.25 -15.39 -12.16
N LEU A 73 -20.84 -14.13 -12.24
CA LEU A 73 -21.60 -13.09 -12.93
C LEU A 73 -21.63 -13.28 -14.44
N GLN A 74 -20.57 -13.82 -15.04
CA GLN A 74 -20.51 -14.12 -16.46
C GLN A 74 -21.46 -15.25 -16.86
N GLN A 75 -21.65 -16.26 -15.99
CA GLN A 75 -22.53 -17.38 -16.30
C GLN A 75 -24.01 -16.97 -16.36
N ASP A 76 -24.52 -16.08 -15.48
CA ASP A 76 -25.96 -15.76 -15.45
C ASP A 76 -26.31 -14.48 -14.66
N ARG A 77 -26.11 -13.28 -15.20
CA ARG A 77 -26.23 -11.98 -14.47
C ARG A 77 -27.52 -11.75 -13.65
N SER A 78 -28.64 -12.41 -13.98
CA SER A 78 -29.96 -12.15 -13.39
C SER A 78 -30.49 -13.28 -12.49
N THR A 79 -29.76 -14.38 -12.30
CA THR A 79 -30.29 -15.52 -11.54
C THR A 79 -30.23 -15.32 -10.02
N LYS A 80 -31.14 -15.97 -9.31
CA LYS A 80 -31.15 -16.08 -7.83
C LYS A 80 -29.84 -16.66 -7.28
N THR A 81 -29.02 -17.32 -8.11
CA THR A 81 -27.70 -17.89 -7.81
C THR A 81 -26.62 -16.81 -7.68
N ASN A 82 -26.77 -15.70 -8.41
CA ASN A 82 -25.86 -14.54 -8.39
C ASN A 82 -26.30 -13.42 -7.44
N SER A 83 -27.29 -13.69 -6.59
CA SER A 83 -27.59 -12.84 -5.44
C SER A 83 -26.32 -12.67 -4.59
N THR A 84 -26.04 -11.42 -4.19
CA THR A 84 -24.93 -11.02 -3.33
C THR A 84 -24.81 -11.87 -2.07
N ARG A 85 -25.95 -12.34 -1.53
CA ARG A 85 -26.00 -13.24 -0.38
C ARG A 85 -25.39 -14.63 -0.66
N LYS A 86 -25.63 -15.19 -1.85
CA LYS A 86 -25.10 -16.52 -2.22
C LYS A 86 -23.62 -16.43 -2.60
N LEU A 87 -23.22 -15.35 -3.28
CA LEU A 87 -21.81 -15.02 -3.53
C LEU A 87 -21.02 -14.93 -2.22
N ALA A 88 -21.51 -14.15 -1.25
CA ALA A 88 -20.93 -14.04 0.08
C ALA A 88 -20.73 -15.40 0.77
N LYS A 89 -21.75 -16.27 0.75
CA LYS A 89 -21.67 -17.60 1.36
C LYS A 89 -20.62 -18.50 0.68
N LYS A 90 -20.47 -18.42 -0.63
CA LYS A 90 -19.55 -19.27 -1.41
C LYS A 90 -18.11 -18.77 -1.34
N LEU A 91 -17.91 -17.45 -1.30
CA LEU A 91 -16.61 -16.80 -1.17
C LEU A 91 -16.11 -16.74 0.28
N GLY A 92 -16.97 -17.03 1.27
CA GLY A 92 -16.63 -16.94 2.69
C GLY A 92 -16.41 -15.50 3.18
N VAL A 93 -17.04 -14.52 2.51
CA VAL A 93 -16.89 -13.09 2.79
C VAL A 93 -18.23 -12.45 3.18
N GLY A 94 -18.19 -11.26 3.77
CA GLY A 94 -19.40 -10.49 4.08
C GLY A 94 -20.16 -10.04 2.82
N LYS A 95 -21.46 -9.76 2.96
CA LYS A 95 -22.33 -9.32 1.84
C LYS A 95 -21.80 -8.07 1.13
N ASP A 96 -21.28 -7.10 1.89
CA ASP A 96 -20.73 -5.86 1.35
C ASP A 96 -19.42 -6.08 0.59
N SER A 97 -18.59 -7.03 1.05
CA SER A 97 -17.37 -7.44 0.33
C SER A 97 -17.72 -8.14 -0.98
N ALA A 98 -18.65 -9.10 -0.96
CA ALA A 98 -19.14 -9.78 -2.15
C ALA A 98 -19.75 -8.79 -3.17
N ARG A 99 -20.48 -7.77 -2.70
CA ARG A 99 -21.00 -6.69 -3.54
C ARG A 99 -19.87 -5.90 -4.19
N ARG A 100 -18.86 -5.54 -3.41
CA ARG A 100 -17.68 -4.79 -3.85
C ARG A 100 -16.79 -5.60 -4.82
N GLU A 101 -16.81 -6.92 -4.74
CA GLU A 101 -16.10 -7.84 -5.65
C GLU A 101 -16.89 -8.12 -6.93
N SER A 102 -18.22 -8.10 -6.86
CA SER A 102 -19.12 -8.27 -8.02
C SER A 102 -19.17 -7.08 -8.98
N VAL A 103 -18.59 -5.95 -8.58
CA VAL A 103 -18.47 -4.75 -9.40
C VAL A 103 -17.00 -4.62 -9.78
N PRO A 104 -16.64 -4.70 -11.08
CA PRO A 104 -15.27 -4.44 -11.50
C PRO A 104 -14.87 -3.04 -11.03
N GLU A 105 -13.64 -2.87 -10.51
CA GLU A 105 -13.14 -1.52 -10.26
C GLU A 105 -13.11 -0.78 -11.60
N THR A 106 -14.03 0.17 -11.79
CA THR A 106 -13.86 1.20 -12.81
C THR A 106 -12.53 1.89 -12.50
N PRO A 107 -11.58 1.96 -13.44
CA PRO A 107 -10.37 2.75 -13.23
C PRO A 107 -10.85 4.15 -12.85
N SER A 108 -10.52 4.60 -11.65
CA SER A 108 -10.74 5.98 -11.25
C SER A 108 -9.86 6.81 -12.16
N GLU A 109 -10.44 7.43 -13.20
CA GLU A 109 -9.80 8.52 -13.92
C GLU A 109 -9.45 9.59 -12.87
N ARG A 110 -8.16 9.69 -12.57
CA ARG A 110 -7.53 10.76 -11.79
C ARG A 110 -6.29 11.18 -12.53
#